data_AF-A0A1G3KJE2-F1
#
_entry.id   AF-A0A1G3KJE2-F1
#
_cell.length_a   1.000
_cell.length_b   1.000
_cell.length_c   1.000
_cell.angle_alpha   90.00
_cell.angle_beta   90.00
_cell.angle_gamma   90.00
#
_symmetry.space_group_name_H-M   'P 1'
#
loop_
_entity.id
_entity.type
_entity.pdbx_description
1 polymer ?
#
loop_
_entity_poly.entity_id
_entity_poly.type
_entity_poly.pdbx_seq_one_letter_code
_entity_poly.pdbx_strand_id
1 'polypeptide(L)'
;MTDDTTEADRVEAVRKLNAVARSNPGIACRANITIGFQSMSDADRIGALSQIIAFANFTGENDPHGEQDFGAVYRLASGVWTQHRPQDAKEISETVFWKIDYYDNALEFGSEAPWDDAQTTRVMTVMLSSEY
;
A
#
# COMPACT_ATOMS: atom_id res chain seq x y z
N MET A 1 20.46 -25.01 15.90
CA MET A 1 20.54 -23.55 16.07
C MET A 1 19.12 -23.07 15.87
N THR A 2 18.38 -22.91 16.96
CA THR A 2 16.94 -22.63 16.92
C THR A 2 16.76 -21.22 16.38
N ASP A 3 16.10 -21.13 15.23
CA ASP A 3 15.66 -19.90 14.60
C ASP A 3 14.49 -19.34 15.44
N ASP A 4 14.81 -18.77 16.60
CA ASP A 4 13.84 -18.01 17.42
C ASP A 4 13.79 -16.57 16.91
N THR A 5 13.42 -16.40 15.64
CA THR A 5 12.97 -15.10 15.13
C THR A 5 11.65 -14.76 15.80
N THR A 6 11.61 -13.71 16.61
CA THR A 6 10.40 -13.34 17.38
C THR A 6 9.31 -12.79 16.45
N GLU A 7 8.06 -12.76 16.91
CA GLU A 7 6.96 -12.14 16.17
C GLU A 7 7.26 -10.66 15.85
N ALA A 8 7.87 -9.94 16.79
CA ALA A 8 8.29 -8.56 16.59
C ALA A 8 9.35 -8.41 15.48
N ASP A 9 10.31 -9.35 15.40
CA ASP A 9 11.31 -9.38 14.34
C ASP A 9 10.66 -9.65 12.96
N ARG A 10 9.65 -10.53 12.92
CA ARG A 10 8.89 -10.82 11.69
C ARG A 10 8.12 -9.59 11.22
N VAL A 11 7.38 -8.93 12.11
CA VAL A 11 6.64 -7.69 11.79
C VAL A 11 7.60 -6.61 11.28
N GLU A 12 8.76 -6.44 11.91
CA GLU A 12 9.77 -5.49 11.46
C GLU A 12 10.35 -5.83 10.08
N ALA A 13 10.56 -7.12 9.78
CA ALA A 13 10.98 -7.57 8.46
C ALA A 13 9.90 -7.30 7.41
N VAL A 14 8.64 -7.62 7.70
CA VAL A 14 7.48 -7.33 6.82
C VAL A 14 7.40 -5.83 6.53
N ARG A 15 7.46 -4.99 7.58
CA ARG A 15 7.44 -3.53 7.47
C ARG A 15 8.51 -3.01 6.51
N LYS A 16 9.76 -3.49 6.65
CA LYS A 16 10.87 -3.08 5.78
C LYS A 16 10.61 -3.47 4.32
N LEU A 17 10.18 -4.70 4.09
CA LEU A 17 9.92 -5.19 2.74
C LEU A 17 8.74 -4.44 2.10
N ASN A 18 7.70 -4.11 2.87
CA ASN A 18 6.56 -3.31 2.40
C ASN A 18 6.95 -1.86 2.08
N ALA A 19 7.81 -1.25 2.90
CA ALA A 19 8.34 0.08 2.61
C ALA A 19 9.14 0.09 1.29
N VAL A 20 9.93 -0.95 1.02
CA VAL A 20 10.68 -1.10 -0.24
C VAL A 20 9.74 -1.32 -1.43
N ALA A 21 8.75 -2.21 -1.28
CA ALA A 21 7.73 -2.50 -2.29
C ALA A 21 6.94 -1.23 -2.69
N ARG A 22 6.46 -0.49 -1.69
CA ARG A 22 5.71 0.76 -1.89
C ARG A 22 6.56 1.86 -2.51
N SER A 23 7.84 1.95 -2.14
CA SER A 23 8.74 2.98 -2.68
C SER A 23 9.19 2.68 -4.12
N ASN A 24 9.10 1.42 -4.56
CA ASN A 24 9.57 0.97 -5.87
C ASN A 24 8.55 0.02 -6.56
N PRO A 25 7.31 0.48 -6.80
CA PRO A 25 6.26 -0.36 -7.37
C PRO A 25 6.64 -0.83 -8.78
N GLY A 26 6.44 -2.12 -9.07
CA GLY A 26 6.80 -2.74 -10.35
C GLY A 26 8.27 -3.19 -10.45
N ILE A 27 9.13 -2.79 -9.50
CA ILE A 27 10.51 -3.27 -9.39
C ILE A 27 10.64 -4.21 -8.18
N ALA A 28 10.21 -3.74 -7.00
CA ALA A 28 10.29 -4.50 -5.75
C ALA A 28 9.02 -5.30 -5.43
N CYS A 29 7.97 -5.13 -6.23
CA CYS A 29 6.72 -5.88 -6.11
C CYS A 29 6.02 -5.94 -7.47
N ARG A 30 5.03 -6.83 -7.59
CA ARG A 30 4.08 -6.76 -8.69
C ARG A 30 3.12 -5.61 -8.41
N ALA A 31 3.08 -4.62 -9.31
CA ALA A 31 2.15 -3.51 -9.19
C ALA A 31 0.91 -3.76 -10.06
N ASN A 32 -0.26 -3.61 -9.46
CA ASN A 32 -1.55 -3.67 -10.11
C ASN A 32 -2.31 -2.36 -9.87
N ILE A 33 -3.05 -1.91 -10.87
CA ILE A 33 -3.93 -0.75 -10.77
C ILE A 33 -5.30 -1.10 -11.33
N THR A 34 -6.35 -0.66 -10.66
CA THR A 34 -7.72 -0.91 -11.13
C THR A 34 -8.09 0.01 -12.29
N ILE A 35 -9.18 -0.35 -12.98
CA ILE A 35 -9.63 0.41 -14.15
C ILE A 35 -10.11 1.82 -13.77
N GLY A 36 -10.74 1.99 -12.60
CA GLY A 36 -11.14 3.29 -12.09
C GLY A 36 -9.94 4.21 -11.89
N PHE A 37 -8.90 3.73 -11.21
CA PHE A 37 -7.66 4.49 -11.04
C PHE A 37 -6.98 4.78 -12.38
N GLN A 38 -6.90 3.79 -13.27
CA GLN A 38 -6.31 3.95 -14.60
C GLN A 38 -7.05 4.97 -15.47
N SER A 39 -8.36 5.13 -15.27
CA SER A 39 -9.20 6.06 -16.02
C SER A 39 -9.07 7.53 -15.58
N MET A 40 -8.38 7.79 -14.46
CA MET A 40 -8.09 9.14 -13.99
C MET A 40 -7.14 9.89 -14.95
N SER A 41 -7.04 11.20 -14.81
CA SER A 41 -6.07 11.99 -15.56
C SER A 41 -4.63 11.60 -15.20
N ASP A 42 -3.69 11.76 -16.12
CA ASP A 42 -2.26 11.49 -15.86
C ASP A 42 -1.75 12.27 -14.64
N ALA A 43 -2.14 13.55 -14.53
CA ALA A 43 -1.77 14.41 -13.40
C ALA A 43 -2.27 13.85 -12.06
N ASP A 44 -3.49 13.32 -12.03
CA ASP A 44 -4.06 12.76 -10.81
C ASP A 44 -3.45 11.40 -10.47
N ARG A 45 -3.19 10.53 -11.45
CA ARG A 45 -2.49 9.27 -11.21
C ARG A 45 -1.08 9.52 -10.66
N ILE A 46 -0.34 10.47 -11.24
CA ILE A 46 0.99 10.87 -10.76
C ILE A 46 0.90 11.47 -9.35
N GLY A 47 -0.07 12.34 -9.09
CA GLY A 47 -0.28 12.96 -7.78
C GLY A 47 -0.56 11.94 -6.69
N ALA A 48 -1.48 11.00 -6.93
CA ALA A 48 -1.79 9.91 -6.02
C ALA A 48 -0.58 8.99 -5.80
N LEU A 49 0.07 8.51 -6.87
CA LEU A 49 1.25 7.63 -6.76
C LEU A 49 2.40 8.30 -6.01
N SER A 50 2.61 9.60 -6.20
CA SER A 50 3.63 10.35 -5.45
C SER A 50 3.35 10.35 -3.95
N GLN A 51 2.08 10.50 -3.54
CA GLN A 51 1.70 10.42 -2.13
C GLN A 51 1.82 9.00 -1.57
N ILE A 52 1.56 7.98 -2.39
CA ILE A 52 1.67 6.58 -1.99
C ILE A 52 3.15 6.18 -1.81
N ILE A 53 4.01 6.52 -2.77
CA ILE A 53 5.46 6.25 -2.69
C ILE A 53 6.06 6.93 -1.46
N ALA A 54 5.66 8.17 -1.17
CA ALA A 54 6.11 8.94 -0.01
C ALA A 54 5.26 8.71 1.26
N PHE A 55 4.44 7.65 1.30
CA PHE A 55 3.46 7.51 2.37
C PHE A 55 4.12 7.29 3.74
N ALA A 56 3.70 8.09 4.71
CA ALA A 56 4.21 8.08 6.08
C ALA A 56 3.11 8.27 7.13
N ASN A 57 1.87 8.58 6.73
CA ASN A 57 0.73 8.78 7.63
C ASN A 57 0.11 7.45 8.11
N PHE A 58 0.91 6.64 8.80
CA PHE A 58 0.45 5.41 9.44
C PHE A 58 -0.17 5.70 10.81
N THR A 59 -1.34 5.12 11.04
CA THR A 59 -2.15 5.26 12.24
C THR A 59 -2.61 3.87 12.67
N GLY A 60 -3.10 3.74 13.91
CA GLY A 60 -3.67 2.45 14.37
C GLY A 60 -4.90 2.00 13.55
N GLU A 61 -5.52 2.88 12.78
CA GLU A 61 -6.66 2.53 11.92
C GLU A 61 -6.23 1.89 10.59
N ASN A 62 -5.13 2.37 9.98
CA ASN A 62 -4.66 1.86 8.68
C ASN A 62 -3.46 0.91 8.80
N ASP A 63 -2.86 0.78 9.98
CA ASP A 63 -1.71 -0.08 10.24
C ASP A 63 -1.84 -0.81 11.60
N PRO A 64 -2.92 -1.61 11.81
CA PRO A 64 -3.17 -2.27 13.09
C PRO A 64 -2.09 -3.29 13.48
N HIS A 65 -1.39 -3.85 12.49
CA HIS A 65 -0.32 -4.84 12.68
C HIS A 65 1.09 -4.24 12.62
N GLY A 66 1.22 -2.95 12.27
CA GLY A 66 2.52 -2.29 12.15
C GLY A 66 3.32 -2.73 10.91
N GLU A 67 2.67 -3.38 9.95
CA GLU A 67 3.28 -3.96 8.75
C GLU A 67 3.35 -2.98 7.58
N GLN A 68 2.64 -1.85 7.66
CA GLN A 68 2.68 -0.79 6.65
C GLN A 68 2.20 -1.24 5.26
N ASP A 69 1.20 -2.12 5.23
CA ASP A 69 0.67 -2.75 4.01
C ASP A 69 -0.57 -2.07 3.43
N PHE A 70 -1.22 -1.15 4.15
CA PHE A 70 -2.43 -0.47 3.72
C PHE A 70 -2.39 1.04 3.94
N GLY A 71 -3.05 1.79 3.07
CA GLY A 71 -3.24 3.23 3.25
C GLY A 71 -4.19 3.88 2.27
N ALA A 72 -4.44 5.16 2.51
CA ALA A 72 -5.36 5.97 1.72
C ALA A 72 -4.77 7.35 1.44
N VAL A 73 -4.95 7.84 0.22
CA VAL A 73 -4.61 9.21 -0.19
C VAL A 73 -5.84 9.90 -0.74
N TYR A 74 -5.93 11.20 -0.49
CA TYR A 74 -7.14 11.98 -0.72
C TYR A 74 -6.85 13.11 -1.68
N ARG A 75 -7.68 13.21 -2.72
CA ARG A 75 -7.68 14.36 -3.61
C ARG A 75 -8.67 15.39 -3.11
N LEU A 76 -8.19 16.56 -2.76
CA LEU A 76 -9.06 17.66 -2.33
C LEU A 76 -9.81 18.26 -3.52
N ALA A 77 -10.92 18.95 -3.26
CA ALA A 77 -11.68 19.70 -4.25
C ALA A 77 -10.82 20.77 -4.99
N SER A 78 -9.75 21.23 -4.35
CA SER A 78 -8.74 22.12 -4.96
C SER A 78 -7.85 21.43 -6.01
N GLY A 79 -7.88 20.09 -6.09
CA GLY A 79 -6.99 19.28 -6.93
C GLY A 79 -5.68 18.84 -6.26
N VAL A 80 -5.44 19.23 -5.01
CA VAL A 80 -4.25 18.84 -4.25
C VAL A 80 -4.41 17.42 -3.69
N TRP A 81 -3.33 16.63 -3.71
CA TRP A 81 -3.26 15.31 -3.08
C TRP A 81 -2.62 15.37 -1.70
N THR A 82 -3.17 14.62 -0.75
CA THR A 82 -2.66 14.53 0.65
C THR A 82 -2.84 13.12 1.21
N GLN A 83 -1.98 12.72 2.15
CA GLN A 83 -2.12 11.49 2.94
C GLN A 83 -3.02 11.67 4.17
N HIS A 84 -3.23 12.92 4.59
CA HIS A 84 -4.05 13.24 5.75
C HIS A 84 -5.50 13.43 5.31
N ARG A 85 -6.39 12.66 5.91
CA ARG A 85 -7.83 12.79 5.67
C ARG A 85 -8.31 14.15 6.20
N PRO A 86 -8.94 15.00 5.36
CA PRO A 86 -9.59 16.22 5.83
C PRO A 86 -10.67 15.93 6.88
N GLN A 87 -10.88 16.85 7.82
CA GLN A 87 -11.96 16.73 8.80
C GLN A 87 -13.34 16.75 8.13
N ASP A 88 -13.58 17.64 7.16
CA ASP A 88 -14.81 17.64 6.38
C ASP A 88 -14.65 16.76 5.14
N ALA A 89 -15.38 15.65 5.10
CA ALA A 89 -15.38 14.73 3.96
C ALA A 89 -15.82 15.40 2.64
N LYS A 90 -16.56 16.53 2.70
CA LYS A 90 -16.93 17.30 1.50
C LYS A 90 -15.75 17.97 0.81
N GLU A 91 -14.62 18.12 1.50
CA GLU A 91 -13.40 18.62 0.89
C GLU A 91 -12.73 17.58 -0.01
N ILE A 92 -13.07 16.30 0.14
CA ILE A 92 -12.52 15.20 -0.65
C ILE A 92 -13.32 15.10 -1.96
N SER A 93 -12.61 15.23 -3.08
CA SER A 93 -13.14 14.96 -4.42
C SER A 93 -12.97 13.51 -4.85
N GLU A 94 -11.89 12.85 -4.41
CA GLU A 94 -11.61 11.44 -4.72
C GLU A 94 -10.78 10.82 -3.61
N THR A 95 -10.99 9.53 -3.34
CA THR A 95 -10.16 8.75 -2.42
C THR A 95 -9.53 7.58 -3.14
N VAL A 96 -8.23 7.42 -2.99
CA VAL A 96 -7.47 6.29 -3.55
C VAL A 96 -6.95 5.46 -2.39
N PHE A 97 -7.27 4.17 -2.42
CA PHE A 97 -6.68 3.18 -1.53
C PHE A 97 -5.51 2.49 -2.22
N TRP A 98 -4.57 2.06 -1.39
CA TRP A 98 -3.53 1.14 -1.80
C TRP A 98 -3.36 0.07 -0.74
N LYS A 99 -2.99 -1.13 -1.19
CA LYS A 99 -2.66 -2.24 -0.31
C LYS A 99 -1.52 -3.09 -0.87
N ILE A 100 -0.85 -3.84 -0.02
CA ILE A 100 0.14 -4.86 -0.37
C ILE A 100 -0.37 -6.20 0.13
N ASP A 101 -0.70 -7.09 -0.80
CA ASP A 101 -1.08 -8.46 -0.50
C ASP A 101 0.15 -9.38 -0.58
N TYR A 102 0.18 -10.42 0.25
CA TYR A 102 1.28 -11.40 0.31
C TYR A 102 0.84 -12.73 -0.28
N TYR A 103 1.41 -13.10 -1.41
CA TYR A 103 1.14 -14.37 -2.07
C TYR A 103 2.35 -15.30 -2.00
N ASP A 104 2.11 -16.60 -2.12
CA ASP A 104 3.17 -17.53 -2.50
C ASP A 104 3.76 -17.18 -3.89
N ASN A 105 4.88 -17.81 -4.24
CA ASN A 105 5.54 -17.56 -5.52
C ASN A 105 4.71 -17.98 -6.75
N ALA A 106 3.69 -18.83 -6.56
CA ALA A 106 2.78 -19.27 -7.62
C ALA A 106 1.59 -18.30 -7.82
N LEU A 107 1.37 -17.36 -6.90
CA LEU A 107 0.16 -16.53 -6.80
C LEU A 107 -1.15 -17.33 -6.61
N GLU A 108 -1.07 -18.51 -6.00
CA GLU A 108 -2.27 -19.34 -5.79
C GLU A 108 -2.89 -19.11 -4.42
N PHE A 109 -2.03 -18.92 -3.40
CA PHE A 109 -2.44 -18.75 -2.01
C PHE A 109 -1.69 -17.61 -1.33
N GLY A 110 -2.13 -17.26 -0.11
CA GLY A 110 -1.40 -16.35 0.76
C GLY A 110 -0.08 -16.98 1.21
N SER A 111 0.98 -16.17 1.31
CA SER A 111 2.26 -16.66 1.86
C SER A 111 2.16 -16.88 3.37
N GLU A 112 2.66 -18.02 3.84
CA GLU A 112 2.81 -18.34 5.26
C GLU A 112 4.03 -17.65 5.90
N ALA A 113 4.91 -17.05 5.09
CA ALA A 113 6.16 -16.41 5.52
C ALA A 113 6.32 -15.00 4.94
N PRO A 114 5.40 -14.04 5.21
CA PRO A 114 5.48 -12.70 4.66
C PRO A 114 6.77 -11.94 5.02
N TRP A 115 7.45 -12.31 6.11
CA TRP A 115 8.76 -11.75 6.47
C TRP A 115 9.93 -12.25 5.59
N ASP A 116 9.71 -13.26 4.75
CA ASP A 116 10.71 -13.83 3.84
C ASP A 116 10.37 -13.52 2.38
N ASP A 117 11.19 -12.65 1.77
CA ASP A 117 11.05 -12.21 0.39
C ASP A 117 11.33 -13.32 -0.64
N ALA A 118 12.07 -14.38 -0.27
CA ALA A 118 12.32 -15.50 -1.17
C ALA A 118 11.09 -16.42 -1.30
N GLN A 119 10.18 -16.39 -0.32
CA GLN A 119 8.97 -17.21 -0.29
C GLN A 119 7.69 -16.43 -0.62
N THR A 120 7.77 -15.10 -0.62
CA THR A 120 6.60 -14.23 -0.74
C THR A 120 6.70 -13.35 -1.98
N THR A 121 5.69 -13.44 -2.85
CA THR A 121 5.46 -12.43 -3.87
C THR A 121 4.54 -11.34 -3.30
N ARG A 122 5.06 -10.12 -3.19
CA ARG A 122 4.27 -8.92 -2.85
C ARG A 122 3.52 -8.40 -4.07
N VAL A 123 2.23 -8.18 -3.91
CA VAL A 123 1.37 -7.54 -4.92
C VAL A 123 0.82 -6.24 -4.35
N MET A 124 1.27 -5.12 -4.90
CA MET A 124 0.73 -3.82 -4.54
C MET A 124 -0.43 -3.47 -5.48
N THR A 125 -1.61 -3.21 -4.92
CA THR A 125 -2.79 -2.77 -5.68
C THR A 125 -3.12 -1.31 -5.35
N VAL A 126 -3.30 -0.48 -6.38
CA VAL A 126 -3.81 0.90 -6.24
C VAL A 126 -5.19 0.98 -6.88
N MET A 127 -6.17 1.53 -6.15
CA MET A 127 -7.57 1.53 -6.55
C MET A 127 -8.34 2.73 -6.04
N LEU A 128 -9.44 3.11 -6.71
CA LEU A 128 -10.38 4.06 -6.13
C LEU A 128 -11.06 3.42 -4.91
N SER A 129 -11.46 4.24 -3.92
CA SER A 129 -12.19 3.72 -2.76
C SER A 129 -13.54 3.11 -3.11
N SER A 130 -14.11 3.47 -4.27
CA SER A 130 -15.37 2.90 -4.78
C SER A 130 -15.20 1.50 -5.39
N GLU A 131 -13.96 1.05 -5.58
CA GLU A 131 -13.60 -0.28 -6.11
C GLU A 131 -13.17 -1.25 -5.00
N TYR A 132 -13.22 -0.82 -3.73
CA TYR A 132 -12.87 -1.58 -2.53
C TYR A 132 -14.12 -1.94 -1.73
#